data_AF-A0A9E0HBU7-F1
#
_entry.id   AF-A0A9E0HBU7-F1
#
_cell.length_a   1.000
_cell.length_b   1.000
_cell.length_c   1.000
_cell.angle_alpha   90.00
_cell.angle_beta   90.00
_cell.angle_gamma   90.00
#
_symmetry.space_group_name_H-M   'P 1'
#
loop_
_entity.id
_entity.type
_entity.pdbx_description
1 polymer ?
#
loop_
_entity_poly.entity_id
_entity_poly.type
_entity_poly.pdbx_seq_one_letter_code
_entity_poly.pdbx_strand_id
1 'polypeptide(L)'
;MTRAAMTRAAMTRAGMTRAALLLLALGLTVTTPAASYETARTPVESLLYGIDFLPTAQELAQAGGDPATVAAIATNDGADPGVRLRAFRTLGQFDSPTAKASLTQSLTTLRDSPVPVDRLYVIAAAEALGEHGGVAAVDDLAALLAHESRDVRAAAATALGRTGAREACTALSAQVGSEDEPQVRAAINAALTDLGPQCQVGR
;
A
#
# COMPACT_ATOMS: atom_id res chain seq x y z
N MET A 1 49.71 35.34 18.67
CA MET A 1 50.44 36.08 19.74
C MET A 1 49.57 37.28 20.08
N THR A 2 49.00 37.53 21.26
CA THR A 2 49.28 37.08 22.63
C THR A 2 48.04 37.40 23.50
N ARG A 3 47.72 36.50 24.46
CA ARG A 3 47.03 36.64 25.77
C ARG A 3 46.67 38.07 26.26
N ALA A 4 45.68 38.35 27.13
CA ALA A 4 45.19 37.69 28.34
C ALA A 4 43.98 38.52 28.87
N ALA A 5 42.91 37.90 29.40
CA ALA A 5 42.67 37.55 30.80
C ALA A 5 41.91 38.62 31.63
N MET A 6 40.81 38.14 32.23
CA MET A 6 40.01 38.70 33.33
C MET A 6 40.88 39.17 34.52
N THR A 7 40.46 40.22 35.27
CA THR A 7 40.20 40.12 36.74
C THR A 7 39.55 41.37 37.39
N ARG A 8 38.47 41.10 38.15
CA ARG A 8 38.02 41.60 39.48
C ARG A 8 38.15 43.07 39.92
N ALA A 9 37.05 43.58 40.51
CA ALA A 9 36.88 44.15 41.88
C ALA A 9 35.61 45.05 41.89
N ALA A 10 34.78 45.23 42.92
CA ALA A 10 34.75 44.84 44.32
C ALA A 10 33.30 44.92 44.84
N MET A 11 32.98 44.10 45.84
CA MET A 11 31.80 44.24 46.70
C MET A 11 31.96 45.43 47.65
N THR A 12 30.88 46.19 47.88
CA THR A 12 30.68 46.93 49.14
C THR A 12 29.30 46.61 49.72
N ARG A 13 29.35 46.03 50.93
CA ARG A 13 28.25 45.82 51.89
C ARG A 13 27.64 47.16 52.32
N ALA A 14 26.32 47.21 52.54
CA ALA A 14 25.68 47.56 53.82
C ALA A 14 24.20 47.92 53.61
N GLY A 15 23.30 47.32 54.42
CA GLY A 15 21.91 47.76 54.54
C GLY A 15 20.89 46.63 54.63
N MET A 16 20.87 45.89 55.74
CA MET A 16 19.73 45.03 56.10
C MET A 16 18.61 45.89 56.67
N THR A 17 17.39 45.80 56.12
CA THR A 17 16.15 45.93 56.91
C THR A 17 14.99 45.15 56.27
N ARG A 18 14.54 44.13 57.02
CA ARG A 18 13.16 43.66 57.19
C ARG A 18 12.39 43.07 55.98
N ALA A 19 12.31 41.73 56.03
CA ALA A 19 11.08 40.92 55.91
C ALA A 19 10.09 41.21 54.76
N ALA A 20 10.05 40.29 53.78
CA ALA A 20 8.81 39.78 53.21
C ALA A 20 9.10 38.47 52.45
N LEU A 21 8.47 37.37 52.88
CA LEU A 21 8.37 36.15 52.09
C LEU A 21 7.67 36.46 50.77
N LEU A 22 8.25 36.03 49.66
CA LEU A 22 7.54 35.81 48.40
C LEU A 22 8.12 34.55 47.75
N LEU A 23 7.49 33.42 48.03
CA LEU A 23 7.69 32.17 47.29
C LEU A 23 7.12 32.37 45.89
N LEU A 24 7.99 32.74 44.94
CA LEU A 24 7.64 32.71 43.53
C LEU A 24 7.71 31.25 43.05
N ALA A 25 6.58 30.55 43.11
CA ALA A 25 6.43 29.27 42.43
C ALA A 25 6.47 29.54 40.92
N LEU A 26 7.64 29.37 40.30
CA LEU A 26 7.74 29.29 38.84
C LEU A 26 7.02 28.01 38.41
N GLY A 27 5.77 28.15 38.00
CA GLY A 27 5.00 27.12 37.32
C GLY A 27 5.64 26.82 35.97
N LEU A 28 6.67 25.97 35.97
CA LEU A 28 7.11 25.27 34.77
C LEU A 28 6.04 24.21 34.48
N THR A 29 5.04 24.59 33.70
CA THR A 29 4.20 23.61 33.03
C THR A 29 5.12 22.84 32.10
N VAL A 30 5.48 21.61 32.47
CA VAL A 30 5.97 20.65 31.50
C VAL A 30 4.81 20.44 30.53
N THR A 31 4.85 21.12 29.39
CA THR A 31 3.98 20.82 28.27
C THR A 31 4.39 19.41 27.83
N THR A 32 3.72 18.40 28.35
CA THR A 32 3.73 17.09 27.72
C THR A 32 3.21 17.30 26.31
N PRO A 33 3.97 17.02 25.23
CA PRO A 33 3.36 16.96 23.92
C PRO A 33 2.29 15.88 24.04
N ALA A 34 1.02 16.31 23.97
CA ALA A 34 -0.11 15.42 23.88
C ALA A 34 0.13 14.47 22.71
N ALA A 35 -0.24 13.21 22.94
CA ALA A 35 -0.40 12.12 22.00
C ALA A 35 -0.09 12.45 20.53
N SER A 36 0.80 11.66 19.93
CA SER A 36 0.90 11.46 18.49
C SER A 36 -0.46 11.64 17.81
N TYR A 37 -0.55 12.66 16.96
CA TYR A 37 -1.72 12.95 16.14
C TYR A 37 -1.99 11.74 15.24
N GLU A 38 -2.79 10.79 15.72
CA GLU A 38 -3.46 9.84 14.86
C GLU A 38 -4.46 10.70 14.06
N THR A 39 -4.05 11.12 12.86
CA THR A 39 -4.92 11.86 11.95
C THR A 39 -6.25 11.12 11.91
N ALA A 40 -7.34 11.81 12.24
CA ALA A 40 -8.64 11.18 12.28
C ALA A 40 -8.90 10.51 10.93
N ARG A 41 -9.01 9.18 10.92
CA ARG A 41 -9.26 8.41 9.70
C ARG A 41 -10.56 8.90 9.08
N THR A 42 -10.57 9.04 7.76
CA THR A 42 -11.83 9.20 7.03
C THR A 42 -12.74 8.00 7.26
N PRO A 43 -14.06 8.10 7.03
CA PRO A 43 -14.95 6.95 7.10
C PRO A 43 -14.50 5.79 6.18
N VAL A 44 -13.96 6.11 4.99
CA VAL A 44 -13.41 5.15 4.04
C VAL A 44 -12.18 4.44 4.61
N GLU A 45 -11.21 5.20 5.15
CA GLU A 45 -10.02 4.61 5.80
C GLU A 45 -10.38 3.79 7.04
N SER A 46 -11.44 4.16 7.77
CA SER A 46 -11.92 3.42 8.94
C SER A 46 -12.45 2.04 8.54
N LEU A 47 -13.19 1.93 7.44
CA LEU A 47 -13.63 0.64 6.89
C LEU A 47 -12.44 -0.19 6.38
N LEU A 48 -11.47 0.46 5.73
CA LEU A 48 -10.28 -0.21 5.21
C LEU A 48 -9.30 -0.62 6.32
N TYR A 49 -9.36 -0.02 7.51
CA TYR A 49 -8.52 -0.39 8.67
C TYR A 49 -8.97 -1.68 9.38
N GLY A 50 -10.18 -2.18 9.11
CA GLY A 50 -10.68 -3.44 9.70
C GLY A 50 -9.79 -4.65 9.37
N ILE A 51 -9.85 -5.70 10.20
CA ILE A 51 -9.06 -6.93 10.01
C ILE A 51 -9.90 -8.12 9.50
N ASP A 52 -11.20 -8.15 9.80
CA ASP A 52 -12.01 -9.37 9.65
C ASP A 52 -12.46 -9.64 8.20
N PHE A 53 -13.10 -8.65 7.56
CA PHE A 53 -13.64 -8.79 6.21
C PHE A 53 -13.23 -7.60 5.35
N LEU A 54 -13.01 -7.81 4.06
CA LEU A 54 -12.77 -6.74 3.09
C LEU A 54 -14.10 -5.99 2.86
N PRO A 55 -14.16 -4.66 3.03
CA PRO A 55 -15.42 -3.93 2.81
C PRO A 55 -15.82 -4.01 1.33
N THR A 56 -17.13 -4.04 1.11
CA THR A 56 -17.70 -4.05 -0.22
C THR A 56 -17.61 -2.67 -0.88
N ALA A 57 -17.61 -2.61 -2.22
CA ALA A 57 -17.73 -1.34 -2.95
C ALA A 57 -18.95 -0.52 -2.51
N GLN A 58 -20.06 -1.19 -2.14
CA GLN A 58 -21.27 -0.54 -1.63
C GLN A 58 -21.07 0.07 -0.24
N GLU A 59 -20.41 -0.62 0.69
CA GLU A 59 -20.10 -0.09 2.03
C GLU A 59 -19.16 1.12 1.93
N LEU A 60 -18.16 1.05 1.05
CA LEU A 60 -17.27 2.18 0.78
C LEU A 60 -18.05 3.37 0.20
N ALA A 61 -18.98 3.13 -0.73
CA ALA A 61 -19.84 4.18 -1.27
C ALA A 61 -20.74 4.83 -0.20
N GLN A 62 -21.30 4.04 0.72
CA GLN A 62 -22.08 4.57 1.85
C GLN A 62 -21.22 5.42 2.81
N ALA A 63 -19.93 5.14 2.90
CA ALA A 63 -18.95 5.93 3.65
C ALA A 63 -18.41 7.14 2.87
N GLY A 64 -18.93 7.43 1.67
CA GLY A 64 -18.49 8.53 0.81
C GLY A 64 -17.24 8.24 -0.02
N GLY A 65 -16.84 6.97 -0.14
CA GLY A 65 -15.76 6.53 -1.02
C GLY A 65 -16.23 6.23 -2.44
N ASP A 66 -15.38 6.55 -3.40
CA ASP A 66 -15.56 6.19 -4.81
C ASP A 66 -14.26 5.57 -5.36
N PRO A 67 -14.21 5.07 -6.61
CA PRO A 67 -13.00 4.49 -7.16
C PRO A 67 -11.77 5.40 -7.09
N ALA A 68 -11.95 6.73 -7.26
CA ALA A 68 -10.86 7.69 -7.20
C ALA A 68 -10.33 7.87 -5.77
N THR A 69 -11.21 7.94 -4.79
CA THR A 69 -10.88 8.04 -3.37
C THR A 69 -10.13 6.80 -2.90
N VAL A 70 -10.61 5.60 -3.27
CA VAL A 70 -9.96 4.34 -2.91
C VAL A 70 -8.59 4.22 -3.61
N ALA A 71 -8.47 4.63 -4.87
CA ALA A 71 -7.19 4.68 -5.59
C ALA A 71 -6.18 5.63 -4.94
N ALA A 72 -6.64 6.80 -4.47
CA ALA A 72 -5.79 7.74 -3.75
C ALA A 72 -5.28 7.16 -2.42
N ILE A 73 -6.12 6.39 -1.70
CA ILE A 73 -5.69 5.70 -0.47
C ILE A 73 -4.68 4.59 -0.80
N ALA A 74 -4.92 3.79 -1.83
CA ALA A 74 -4.03 2.69 -2.24
C ALA A 74 -2.61 3.19 -2.58
N THR A 75 -2.52 4.32 -3.27
CA THR A 75 -1.26 4.91 -3.76
C THR A 75 -0.61 5.90 -2.79
N ASN A 76 -1.19 6.12 -1.61
CA ASN A 76 -0.60 7.01 -0.59
C ASN A 76 0.45 6.27 0.25
N ASP A 77 1.74 6.50 -0.03
CA ASP A 77 2.85 5.91 0.72
C ASP A 77 2.91 6.31 2.22
N GLY A 78 2.21 7.38 2.61
CA GLY A 78 2.07 7.78 4.01
C GLY A 78 0.94 7.09 4.78
N ALA A 79 0.07 6.33 4.10
CA ALA A 79 -1.02 5.60 4.73
C ALA A 79 -0.55 4.28 5.36
N ASP A 80 -1.33 3.77 6.31
CA ASP A 80 -1.09 2.47 6.94
C ASP A 80 -0.96 1.35 5.88
N PRO A 81 0.07 0.49 5.93
CA PRO A 81 0.28 -0.54 4.93
C PRO A 81 -0.90 -1.51 4.74
N GLY A 82 -1.63 -1.82 5.81
CA GLY A 82 -2.81 -2.68 5.77
C GLY A 82 -3.99 -1.99 5.10
N VAL A 83 -4.20 -0.70 5.37
CA VAL A 83 -5.21 0.13 4.70
C VAL A 83 -4.95 0.19 3.19
N ARG A 84 -3.69 0.43 2.77
CA ARG A 84 -3.30 0.44 1.36
C ARG A 84 -3.55 -0.90 0.67
N LEU A 85 -3.12 -1.99 1.31
CA LEU A 85 -3.31 -3.34 0.78
C LEU A 85 -4.79 -3.65 0.55
N ARG A 86 -5.63 -3.29 1.51
CA ARG A 86 -7.08 -3.49 1.44
C ARG A 86 -7.71 -2.57 0.39
N ALA A 87 -7.22 -1.35 0.23
CA ALA A 87 -7.64 -0.45 -0.84
C ALA A 87 -7.35 -1.04 -2.23
N PHE A 88 -6.16 -1.61 -2.46
CA PHE A 88 -5.86 -2.31 -3.71
C PHE A 88 -6.83 -3.45 -4.00
N ARG A 89 -7.12 -4.28 -3.00
CA ARG A 89 -8.07 -5.40 -3.15
C ARG A 89 -9.50 -4.93 -3.42
N THR A 90 -9.96 -3.86 -2.78
CA THR A 90 -11.33 -3.36 -3.02
C THR A 90 -11.48 -2.71 -4.39
N LEU A 91 -10.41 -2.19 -5.00
CA LEU A 91 -10.46 -1.68 -6.37
C LEU A 91 -10.97 -2.73 -7.38
N GLY A 92 -10.71 -4.02 -7.14
CA GLY A 92 -11.22 -5.14 -7.96
C GLY A 92 -12.75 -5.24 -7.99
N GLN A 93 -13.44 -4.71 -6.97
CA GLN A 93 -14.90 -4.74 -6.89
C GLN A 93 -15.57 -3.61 -7.68
N PHE A 94 -14.82 -2.60 -8.13
CA PHE A 94 -15.36 -1.49 -8.91
C PHE A 94 -15.17 -1.77 -10.40
N ASP A 95 -16.28 -1.96 -11.14
CA ASP A 95 -16.22 -1.89 -12.61
C ASP A 95 -16.08 -0.43 -13.06
N SER A 96 -14.86 0.09 -12.96
CA SER A 96 -14.54 1.48 -13.20
C SER A 96 -13.25 1.62 -14.00
N PRO A 97 -13.24 2.41 -15.09
CA PRO A 97 -12.01 2.76 -15.79
C PRO A 97 -10.95 3.40 -14.89
N THR A 98 -11.39 4.19 -13.89
CA THR A 98 -10.49 4.80 -12.89
C THR A 98 -9.79 3.75 -12.04
N ALA A 99 -10.53 2.72 -11.58
CA ALA A 99 -9.94 1.63 -10.83
C ALA A 99 -8.92 0.85 -11.68
N LYS A 100 -9.32 0.46 -12.91
CA LYS A 100 -8.44 -0.23 -13.86
C LYS A 100 -7.15 0.54 -14.14
N ALA A 101 -7.27 1.83 -14.46
CA ALA A 101 -6.12 2.69 -14.74
C ALA A 101 -5.19 2.83 -13.52
N SER A 102 -5.74 2.99 -12.32
CA SER A 102 -4.93 3.07 -11.10
C SER A 102 -4.19 1.77 -10.81
N LEU A 103 -4.81 0.62 -11.04
CA LEU A 103 -4.19 -0.69 -10.84
C LEU A 103 -3.06 -0.94 -11.85
N THR A 104 -3.29 -0.72 -13.14
CA THR A 104 -2.26 -0.83 -14.20
C THR A 104 -1.08 0.11 -13.94
N GLN A 105 -1.36 1.36 -13.56
CA GLN A 105 -0.30 2.31 -13.19
C GLN A 105 0.50 1.81 -11.99
N SER A 106 -0.17 1.26 -10.97
CA SER A 106 0.49 0.75 -9.76
C SER A 106 1.36 -0.47 -10.05
N LEU A 107 0.91 -1.39 -10.91
CA LEU A 107 1.76 -2.48 -11.39
C LEU A 107 3.01 -1.95 -12.08
N THR A 108 2.88 -0.95 -12.95
CA THR A 108 4.02 -0.34 -13.64
C THR A 108 5.02 0.29 -12.65
N THR A 109 4.53 0.98 -11.62
CA THR A 109 5.41 1.70 -10.68
C THR A 109 6.03 0.80 -9.62
N LEU A 110 5.31 -0.22 -9.15
CA LEU A 110 5.70 -1.02 -8.00
C LEU A 110 6.37 -2.35 -8.37
N ARG A 111 6.25 -2.80 -9.62
CA ARG A 111 6.79 -4.09 -10.09
C ARG A 111 8.24 -4.32 -9.66
N ASP A 112 9.10 -3.35 -9.92
CA ASP A 112 10.54 -3.48 -9.65
C ASP A 112 10.96 -2.72 -8.38
N SER A 113 10.00 -2.47 -7.47
CA SER A 113 10.29 -1.76 -6.22
C SER A 113 11.25 -2.57 -5.34
N PRO A 114 12.33 -1.95 -4.81
CA PRO A 114 13.23 -2.62 -3.88
C PRO A 114 12.62 -2.78 -2.48
N VAL A 115 11.47 -2.16 -2.21
CA VAL A 115 10.81 -2.20 -0.91
C VAL A 115 10.03 -3.51 -0.77
N PRO A 116 10.37 -4.40 0.18
CA PRO A 116 9.75 -5.72 0.25
C PRO A 116 8.23 -5.72 0.43
N VAL A 117 7.68 -4.72 1.14
CA VAL A 117 6.22 -4.60 1.35
C VAL A 117 5.47 -4.27 0.06
N ASP A 118 6.12 -3.62 -0.92
CA ASP A 118 5.47 -3.23 -2.17
C ASP A 118 5.06 -4.44 -3.03
N ARG A 119 5.75 -5.57 -2.85
CA ARG A 119 5.36 -6.84 -3.48
C ARG A 119 3.96 -7.27 -3.08
N LEU A 120 3.50 -6.94 -1.86
CA LEU A 120 2.12 -7.21 -1.43
C LEU A 120 1.12 -6.36 -2.20
N TYR A 121 1.48 -5.11 -2.51
CA TYR A 121 0.64 -4.22 -3.33
C TYR A 121 0.61 -4.66 -4.79
N VAL A 122 1.73 -5.13 -5.34
CA VAL A 122 1.77 -5.74 -6.68
C VAL A 122 0.86 -6.96 -6.76
N ILE A 123 0.92 -7.87 -5.77
CA ILE A 123 0.01 -9.03 -5.69
C ILE A 123 -1.44 -8.58 -5.64
N ALA A 124 -1.79 -7.67 -4.72
CA ALA A 124 -3.17 -7.19 -4.58
C ALA A 124 -3.68 -6.47 -5.82
N ALA A 125 -2.84 -5.69 -6.50
CA ALA A 125 -3.20 -5.01 -7.73
C ALA A 125 -3.41 -6.00 -8.90
N ALA A 126 -2.57 -7.03 -8.99
CA ALA A 126 -2.72 -8.10 -9.97
C ALA A 126 -4.01 -8.90 -9.74
N GLU A 127 -4.29 -9.29 -8.49
CA GLU A 127 -5.53 -9.97 -8.10
C GLU A 127 -6.77 -9.15 -8.51
N ALA A 128 -6.78 -7.85 -8.18
CA ALA A 128 -7.87 -6.93 -8.49
C ALA A 128 -8.07 -6.74 -10.01
N LEU A 129 -7.00 -6.65 -10.80
CA LEU A 129 -7.10 -6.60 -12.26
C LEU A 129 -7.64 -7.91 -12.86
N GLY A 130 -7.27 -9.06 -12.28
CA GLY A 130 -7.84 -10.34 -12.66
C GLY A 130 -9.36 -10.41 -12.43
N GLU A 131 -9.84 -9.82 -11.32
CA GLU A 131 -11.27 -9.74 -10.99
C GLU A 131 -12.06 -8.83 -11.95
N HIS A 132 -11.45 -7.76 -12.45
CA HIS A 132 -12.04 -6.91 -13.49
C HIS A 132 -12.26 -7.64 -14.81
N GLY A 133 -11.44 -8.66 -15.08
CA GLY A 133 -11.60 -9.49 -16.25
C GLY A 133 -11.17 -8.85 -17.57
N GLY A 134 -11.21 -9.65 -18.63
CA GLY A 134 -11.08 -9.21 -20.01
C GLY A 134 -9.65 -9.05 -20.51
N VAL A 135 -9.54 -8.92 -21.83
CA VAL A 135 -8.27 -8.89 -22.57
C VAL A 135 -7.38 -7.70 -22.18
N ALA A 136 -7.96 -6.60 -21.74
CA ALA A 136 -7.22 -5.38 -21.41
C ALA A 136 -6.21 -5.54 -20.26
N ALA A 137 -6.42 -6.52 -19.36
CA ALA A 137 -5.51 -6.78 -18.24
C ALA A 137 -4.39 -7.78 -18.60
N VAL A 138 -4.47 -8.46 -19.75
CA VAL A 138 -3.61 -9.61 -20.05
C VAL A 138 -2.15 -9.22 -20.14
N ASP A 139 -1.82 -8.14 -20.84
CA ASP A 139 -0.42 -7.74 -21.06
C ASP A 139 0.24 -7.30 -19.74
N ASP A 140 -0.47 -6.51 -18.93
CA ASP A 140 0.01 -6.06 -17.62
C ASP A 140 0.28 -7.25 -16.67
N LEU A 141 -0.64 -8.22 -16.64
CA LEU A 141 -0.51 -9.41 -15.80
C LEU A 141 0.56 -10.39 -16.34
N ALA A 142 0.67 -10.54 -17.66
CA ALA A 142 1.66 -11.40 -18.29
C ALA A 142 3.10 -10.93 -17.99
N ALA A 143 3.33 -9.61 -17.91
CA ALA A 143 4.64 -9.07 -17.53
C ALA A 143 5.10 -9.52 -16.12
N LEU A 144 4.16 -9.81 -15.22
CA LEU A 144 4.45 -10.27 -13.86
C LEU A 144 4.83 -11.76 -13.79
N LEU A 145 4.59 -12.56 -14.83
CA LEU A 145 5.04 -13.95 -14.89
C LEU A 145 6.57 -14.09 -14.90
N ALA A 146 7.31 -13.01 -15.20
CA ALA A 146 8.77 -12.98 -15.14
C ALA A 146 9.32 -12.32 -13.86
N HIS A 147 8.46 -12.00 -12.89
CA HIS A 147 8.87 -11.30 -11.67
C HIS A 147 9.77 -12.18 -10.78
N GLU A 148 10.74 -11.57 -10.08
CA GLU A 148 11.71 -12.30 -9.24
C GLU A 148 11.04 -13.07 -8.08
N SER A 149 10.05 -12.46 -7.43
CA SER A 149 9.25 -13.09 -6.38
C SER A 149 8.30 -14.12 -6.97
N ARG A 150 8.41 -15.37 -6.49
CA ARG A 150 7.49 -16.45 -6.83
C ARG A 150 6.03 -16.15 -6.47
N ASP A 151 5.80 -15.40 -5.39
CA ASP A 151 4.45 -15.11 -4.92
C ASP A 151 3.74 -14.15 -5.90
N VAL A 152 4.49 -13.21 -6.47
CA VAL A 152 3.99 -12.32 -7.54
C VAL A 152 3.71 -13.12 -8.81
N ARG A 153 4.60 -14.06 -9.21
CA ARG A 153 4.37 -14.91 -10.38
C ARG A 153 3.13 -15.79 -10.22
N ALA A 154 2.93 -16.37 -9.03
CA ALA A 154 1.74 -17.17 -8.73
C ALA A 154 0.46 -16.33 -8.79
N ALA A 155 0.47 -15.13 -8.18
CA ALA A 155 -0.66 -14.20 -8.24
C ALA A 155 -0.99 -13.79 -9.69
N ALA A 156 0.04 -13.50 -10.49
CA ALA A 156 -0.11 -13.17 -11.91
C ALA A 156 -0.76 -14.32 -12.69
N ALA A 157 -0.30 -15.55 -12.48
CA ALA A 157 -0.89 -16.73 -13.12
C ALA A 157 -2.37 -16.90 -12.75
N THR A 158 -2.71 -16.80 -11.46
CA THR A 158 -4.10 -16.85 -11.00
C THR A 158 -4.95 -15.73 -11.58
N ALA A 159 -4.44 -14.49 -11.59
CA ALA A 159 -5.14 -13.34 -12.14
C ALA A 159 -5.39 -13.50 -13.65
N LEU A 160 -4.40 -13.99 -14.41
CA LEU A 160 -4.53 -14.31 -15.83
C LEU A 160 -5.64 -15.34 -16.08
N GLY A 161 -5.76 -16.38 -15.27
CA GLY A 161 -6.87 -17.32 -15.34
C GLY A 161 -8.23 -16.65 -15.12
N ARG A 162 -8.32 -15.78 -14.10
CA ARG A 162 -9.54 -15.01 -13.79
C ARG A 162 -9.94 -14.02 -14.87
N THR A 163 -9.01 -13.57 -15.71
CA THR A 163 -9.36 -12.66 -16.82
C THR A 163 -10.42 -13.26 -17.75
N GLY A 164 -10.46 -14.59 -17.88
CA GLY A 164 -11.29 -15.28 -18.86
C GLY A 164 -10.89 -15.00 -20.32
N ALA A 165 -9.76 -14.32 -20.55
CA ALA A 165 -9.30 -13.91 -21.87
C ALA A 165 -8.46 -15.01 -22.52
N ARG A 166 -8.77 -15.34 -23.78
CA ARG A 166 -8.01 -16.36 -24.55
C ARG A 166 -6.55 -15.97 -24.75
N GLU A 167 -6.27 -14.66 -24.78
CA GLU A 167 -4.95 -14.09 -24.95
C GLU A 167 -4.00 -14.49 -23.80
N ALA A 168 -4.53 -14.73 -22.60
CA ALA A 168 -3.77 -15.21 -21.45
C ALA A 168 -3.18 -16.61 -21.66
N CYS A 169 -3.80 -17.45 -22.50
CA CYS A 169 -3.35 -18.82 -22.75
C CYS A 169 -1.93 -18.88 -23.31
N THR A 170 -1.56 -17.95 -24.20
CA THR A 170 -0.23 -17.91 -24.81
C THR A 170 0.84 -17.60 -23.77
N ALA A 171 0.62 -16.58 -22.93
CA ALA A 171 1.57 -16.19 -21.89
C ALA A 171 1.76 -17.31 -20.84
N LEU A 172 0.66 -17.91 -20.38
CA LEU A 172 0.70 -19.02 -19.41
C LEU A 172 1.38 -20.26 -19.98
N SER A 173 1.08 -20.63 -21.23
CA SER A 173 1.68 -21.80 -21.88
C SER A 173 3.17 -21.61 -22.16
N ALA A 174 3.61 -20.39 -22.45
CA ALA A 174 5.03 -20.09 -22.61
C ALA A 174 5.79 -20.22 -21.28
N GLN A 175 5.20 -19.76 -20.17
CA GLN A 175 5.85 -19.76 -18.87
C GLN A 175 5.95 -21.15 -18.22
N VAL A 176 4.98 -22.04 -18.44
CA VAL A 176 4.91 -23.33 -17.72
C VAL A 176 6.15 -24.21 -17.88
N GLY A 177 6.81 -24.16 -19.04
CA GLY A 177 7.95 -25.01 -19.37
C GLY A 177 9.25 -24.59 -18.69
N SER A 178 9.36 -23.31 -18.31
CA SER A 178 10.55 -22.71 -17.68
C SER A 178 10.34 -22.40 -16.19
N GLU A 179 9.15 -22.64 -15.64
CA GLU A 179 8.86 -22.33 -14.24
C GLU A 179 9.35 -23.45 -13.31
N ASP A 180 10.36 -23.14 -12.50
CA ASP A 180 10.97 -24.08 -11.57
C ASP A 180 10.20 -24.22 -10.25
N GLU A 181 9.50 -23.18 -9.79
CA GLU A 181 8.78 -23.23 -8.52
C GLU A 181 7.48 -24.05 -8.65
N PRO A 182 7.33 -25.17 -7.91
CA PRO A 182 6.15 -26.04 -8.03
C PRO A 182 4.83 -25.32 -7.76
N GLN A 183 4.83 -24.36 -6.83
CA GLN A 183 3.65 -23.57 -6.47
C GLN A 183 3.18 -22.69 -7.63
N VAL A 184 4.11 -22.02 -8.32
CA VAL A 184 3.80 -21.17 -9.47
C VAL A 184 3.35 -22.05 -10.65
N ARG A 185 4.01 -23.18 -10.89
CA ARG A 185 3.62 -24.12 -11.94
C ARG A 185 2.20 -24.67 -11.72
N ALA A 186 1.83 -24.96 -10.48
CA ALA A 186 0.46 -25.36 -10.13
C ALA A 186 -0.55 -24.25 -10.43
N ALA A 187 -0.23 -22.99 -10.09
CA ALA A 187 -1.08 -21.83 -10.40
C ALA A 187 -1.27 -21.63 -11.92
N ILE A 188 -0.19 -21.76 -12.70
CA ILE A 188 -0.24 -21.68 -14.17
C ILE A 188 -1.14 -22.77 -14.75
N ASN A 189 -0.98 -24.02 -14.31
CA ASN A 189 -1.79 -25.13 -14.79
C ASN A 189 -3.27 -25.00 -14.39
N ALA A 190 -3.56 -24.50 -13.18
CA ALA A 190 -4.91 -24.19 -12.75
C ALA A 190 -5.54 -23.11 -13.65
N ALA A 191 -4.82 -22.01 -13.89
CA ALA A 191 -5.29 -20.93 -14.76
C ALA A 191 -5.55 -21.40 -16.20
N LEU A 192 -4.68 -22.24 -16.77
CA LEU A 192 -4.89 -22.86 -18.09
C LEU A 192 -6.11 -23.80 -18.11
N THR A 193 -6.40 -24.47 -16.99
CA THR A 193 -7.59 -25.33 -16.84
C THR A 193 -8.87 -24.48 -16.79
N ASP A 194 -8.85 -23.39 -16.01
CA ASP A 194 -9.97 -22.46 -15.90
C ASP A 194 -10.28 -21.77 -17.24
N LEU A 195 -9.24 -21.48 -18.04
CA LEU A 195 -9.33 -20.97 -19.41
C LEU A 195 -9.55 -22.08 -20.47
N GLY A 196 -9.79 -23.33 -20.07
CA GLY A 196 -9.77 -24.50 -20.95
C GLY A 196 -10.47 -24.33 -22.31
N PRO A 197 -11.75 -23.91 -22.35
CA PRO A 197 -12.45 -23.63 -23.61
C PRO A 197 -11.80 -22.51 -24.44
N GLN A 198 -11.34 -21.45 -23.80
CA GLN A 198 -10.76 -20.27 -24.45
C GLN A 198 -9.41 -20.60 -25.12
N CYS A 199 -8.63 -21.51 -24.54
CA CYS A 199 -7.33 -21.91 -25.08
C CYS A 199 -7.41 -22.85 -26.30
N GLN A 200 -8.60 -23.38 -26.63
CA GLN A 200 -8.80 -24.32 -27.74
C GLN A 200 -9.32 -23.64 -29.02
N VAL A 201 -9.96 -22.47 -28.92
CA VAL A 201 -10.70 -21.79 -30.01
C VAL A 201 -9.77 -20.97 -30.94
N GLY A 202 -8.48 -21.29 -30.99
CA GLY A 202 -7.47 -20.51 -31.73
C GLY A 202 -6.41 -21.33 -32.45
N ARG A 203 -6.58 -22.65 -32.58
CA ARG A 203 -5.72 -23.49 -33.45
C ARG A 203 -6.32 -23.65 -34.83
#